data_AF-Q1N2T3-F1
#
_entry.id   AF-Q1N2T3-F1
#
_cell.length_a   1.000
_cell.length_b   1.000
_cell.length_c   1.000
_cell.angle_alpha   90.00
_cell.angle_beta   90.00
_cell.angle_gamma   90.00
#
_symmetry.space_group_name_H-M   'P 1'
#
loop_
_entity.id
_entity.type
_entity.pdbx_description
1 polymer ?
#
loop_
_entity_poly.entity_id
_entity_poly.type
_entity_poly.pdbx_seq_one_letter_code
_entity_poly.pdbx_strand_id
1 'polypeptide(L)'
;MIQKILFLFGVLLGGANVHSEQIDSVAGAQTVDAYEALQLFEKGATFIDVRDDYEYSLGHIRSAVHLDLKRDFNDLYLIETLDRDIPIVIYCNSAQCYRSAVATFLAVNWGYENVHYFRDGYFTWLALDLPVTLDLSQDHVAMAQAPQSHWRQSMKQALAQLHMERQLR
;
A
#
# COMPACT_ATOMS: atom_id res chain seq x y z
N MET A 1 -4.65 67.32 -31.24
CA MET A 1 -5.73 66.87 -30.33
C MET A 1 -5.56 65.39 -30.12
N ILE A 2 -5.35 65.00 -28.87
CA ILE A 2 -4.87 63.69 -28.39
C ILE A 2 -5.97 62.64 -28.51
N GLN A 3 -5.69 61.46 -29.10
CA GLN A 3 -6.58 60.31 -28.90
C GLN A 3 -5.84 58.96 -28.85
N LYS A 4 -5.42 58.65 -27.62
CA LYS A 4 -5.59 57.37 -26.91
C LYS A 4 -5.04 56.11 -27.59
N ILE A 5 -3.78 55.81 -27.24
CA ILE A 5 -3.20 54.47 -27.28
C ILE A 5 -3.95 53.61 -26.24
N LEU A 6 -4.68 52.59 -26.70
CA LEU A 6 -5.26 51.56 -25.85
C LEU A 6 -4.21 50.46 -25.63
N PHE A 7 -3.57 50.42 -24.46
CA PHE A 7 -2.78 49.28 -24.02
C PHE A 7 -3.74 48.17 -23.59
N LEU A 8 -3.87 47.12 -24.41
CA LEU A 8 -4.49 45.87 -23.99
C LEU A 8 -3.46 45.07 -23.16
N PHE A 9 -3.48 45.23 -21.83
CA PHE A 9 -2.80 44.31 -20.92
C PHE A 9 -3.67 43.06 -20.76
N GLY A 10 -3.57 42.14 -21.72
CA GLY A 10 -4.12 40.80 -21.58
C GLY A 10 -3.17 39.97 -20.71
N VAL A 11 -3.38 39.97 -19.39
CA VAL A 11 -2.72 39.01 -18.50
C VAL A 11 -3.31 37.64 -18.80
N LEU A 12 -2.60 36.85 -19.61
CA LEU A 12 -2.81 35.41 -19.73
C LEU A 12 -2.46 34.79 -18.37
N LEU A 13 -3.48 34.55 -17.54
CA LEU A 13 -3.42 33.62 -16.43
C LEU A 13 -3.25 32.21 -17.00
N GLY A 14 -2.02 31.89 -17.42
CA GLY A 14 -1.61 30.52 -17.65
C GLY A 14 -1.61 29.81 -16.31
N GLY A 15 -2.73 29.16 -15.97
CA GLY A 15 -2.76 28.20 -14.87
C GLY A 15 -1.76 27.10 -15.21
N ALA A 16 -0.61 27.10 -14.53
CA ALA A 16 0.24 25.93 -14.51
C ALA A 16 -0.62 24.80 -13.92
N ASN A 17 -1.04 23.86 -14.77
CA ASN A 17 -1.56 22.60 -14.28
C ASN A 17 -0.43 21.98 -13.47
N VAL A 18 -0.51 22.11 -12.15
CA VAL A 18 0.32 21.34 -11.22
C VAL A 18 -0.15 19.91 -11.35
N HIS A 19 0.38 19.20 -12.35
CA HIS A 19 0.32 17.76 -12.38
C HIS A 19 1.22 17.30 -11.22
N SER A 20 0.61 16.82 -10.13
CA SER A 20 1.40 16.25 -9.04
C SER A 20 2.27 15.15 -9.62
N GLU A 21 3.58 15.25 -9.49
CA GLU A 21 4.52 14.23 -9.95
C GLU A 21 4.19 12.92 -9.20
N GLN A 22 3.64 11.94 -9.92
CA GLN A 22 3.23 10.66 -9.34
C GLN A 22 4.42 9.71 -9.31
N ILE A 23 4.52 8.89 -8.25
CA ILE A 23 5.59 7.89 -8.14
C ILE A 23 5.17 6.64 -8.91
N ASP A 24 5.69 6.52 -10.13
CA ASP A 24 5.35 5.42 -11.05
C ASP A 24 6.11 4.13 -10.75
N SER A 25 7.30 4.22 -10.14
CA SER A 25 8.08 3.05 -9.75
C SER A 25 8.97 3.33 -8.54
N VAL A 26 9.41 2.27 -7.86
CA VAL A 26 10.35 2.31 -6.74
C VAL A 26 11.53 1.41 -7.07
N ALA A 27 12.75 1.95 -7.03
CA ALA A 27 13.96 1.17 -7.29
C ALA A 27 14.08 -0.02 -6.33
N GLY A 28 14.37 -1.21 -6.88
CA GLY A 28 14.47 -2.45 -6.10
C GLY A 28 13.14 -3.15 -5.81
N ALA A 29 12.01 -2.60 -6.28
CA ALA A 29 10.71 -3.26 -6.23
C ALA A 29 10.12 -3.45 -7.63
N GLN A 30 9.28 -4.47 -7.79
CA GLN A 30 8.46 -4.63 -8.99
C GLN A 30 7.19 -3.80 -8.84
N THR A 31 6.95 -2.84 -9.73
CA THR A 31 5.63 -2.19 -9.79
C THR A 31 4.67 -3.13 -10.49
N VAL A 32 3.51 -3.38 -9.88
CA VAL A 32 2.51 -4.33 -10.39
C VAL A 32 1.17 -3.63 -10.61
N ASP A 33 0.48 -4.03 -11.68
CA ASP A 33 -0.91 -3.65 -11.91
C ASP A 33 -1.89 -4.52 -11.10
N ALA A 34 -3.18 -4.24 -11.20
CA ALA A 34 -4.20 -4.99 -10.47
C ALA A 34 -4.30 -6.48 -10.87
N TYR A 35 -3.99 -6.82 -12.12
CA TYR A 35 -4.03 -8.19 -12.60
C TYR A 35 -2.83 -8.99 -12.09
N GLU A 36 -1.62 -8.41 -12.16
CA GLU A 36 -0.41 -8.97 -11.58
C GLU A 36 -0.53 -9.11 -10.05
N ALA A 37 -1.10 -8.11 -9.37
CA ALA A 37 -1.40 -8.18 -7.95
C ALA A 37 -2.37 -9.33 -7.65
N LEU A 38 -3.42 -9.54 -8.46
CA LEU A 38 -4.33 -10.67 -8.28
C LEU A 38 -3.60 -12.02 -8.42
N GLN A 39 -2.70 -12.17 -9.39
CA GLN A 39 -1.90 -13.40 -9.51
C GLN A 39 -1.02 -13.65 -8.27
N LEU A 40 -0.42 -12.60 -7.71
CA LEU A 40 0.35 -12.69 -6.47
C LEU A 40 -0.56 -13.06 -5.29
N PHE A 41 -1.76 -12.50 -5.23
CA PHE A 41 -2.76 -12.82 -4.23
C PHE A 41 -3.16 -14.30 -4.27
N GLU A 42 -3.42 -14.85 -5.45
CA GLU A 42 -3.78 -16.26 -5.65
C GLU A 42 -2.63 -17.21 -5.30
N LYS A 43 -1.39 -16.80 -5.57
CA LYS A 43 -0.18 -17.54 -5.15
C LYS A 43 0.06 -17.48 -3.65
N GLY A 44 -0.61 -16.58 -2.93
CA GLY A 44 -0.52 -16.49 -1.48
C GLY A 44 0.39 -15.38 -0.96
N ALA A 45 0.80 -14.41 -1.79
CA ALA A 45 1.63 -13.29 -1.35
C ALA A 45 1.00 -12.53 -0.17
N THR A 46 1.86 -11.93 0.65
CA THR A 46 1.45 -11.14 1.81
C THR A 46 1.13 -9.72 1.36
N PHE A 47 -0.15 -9.37 1.36
CA PHE A 47 -0.59 -8.02 1.11
C PHE A 47 -0.43 -7.18 2.37
N ILE A 48 0.17 -6.00 2.25
CA ILE A 48 0.38 -5.07 3.35
C ILE A 48 -0.40 -3.79 3.04
N ASP A 49 -1.40 -3.52 3.87
CA ASP A 49 -2.18 -2.29 3.84
C ASP A 49 -1.47 -1.24 4.69
N VAL A 50 -1.04 -0.14 4.07
CA VAL A 50 -0.32 0.93 4.78
C VAL A 50 -1.17 2.17 5.05
N ARG A 51 -2.50 2.01 4.96
CA ARG A 51 -3.48 3.04 5.28
C ARG A 51 -3.69 3.17 6.79
N ASP A 52 -4.46 4.17 7.21
CA ASP A 52 -4.77 4.31 8.63
C ASP A 52 -5.84 3.30 9.10
N ASP A 53 -6.05 3.22 10.41
CA ASP A 53 -7.02 2.30 11.04
C ASP A 53 -8.44 2.48 10.50
N TYR A 54 -8.85 3.73 10.26
CA TYR A 54 -10.19 4.04 9.82
C TYR A 54 -10.40 3.50 8.41
N GLU A 55 -9.49 3.81 7.50
CA GLU A 55 -9.51 3.32 6.12
C GLU A 55 -9.44 1.80 6.03
N TYR A 56 -8.60 1.15 6.84
CA TYR A 56 -8.50 -0.31 6.91
C TYR A 56 -9.81 -0.94 7.44
N SER A 57 -10.39 -0.37 8.49
CA SER A 57 -11.60 -0.89 9.13
C SER A 57 -12.86 -0.80 8.26
N LEU A 58 -12.93 0.20 7.37
CA LEU A 58 -14.00 0.35 6.38
C LEU A 58 -13.93 -0.66 5.24
N GLY A 59 -12.76 -1.25 5.05
CA GLY A 59 -12.55 -2.36 4.14
C GLY A 59 -11.17 -2.35 3.52
N HIS A 60 -10.67 -3.54 3.24
CA HIS A 60 -9.29 -3.78 2.81
C HIS A 60 -9.21 -5.04 1.94
N ILE A 61 -8.08 -5.24 1.27
CA ILE A 61 -7.83 -6.46 0.50
C ILE A 61 -7.88 -7.65 1.45
N ARG A 62 -8.64 -8.69 1.09
CA ARG A 62 -8.87 -9.84 1.97
C ARG A 62 -7.56 -10.40 2.52
N SER A 63 -7.51 -10.67 3.83
CA SER A 63 -6.35 -11.25 4.50
C SER A 63 -5.08 -10.39 4.48
N ALA A 64 -5.17 -9.11 4.11
CA ALA A 64 -4.06 -8.17 4.23
C ALA A 64 -3.57 -8.08 5.68
N VAL A 65 -2.30 -7.75 5.83
CA VAL A 65 -1.69 -7.36 7.09
C VAL A 65 -1.74 -5.84 7.16
N HIS A 66 -2.36 -5.30 8.21
CA HIS A 66 -2.40 -3.86 8.42
C HIS A 66 -1.12 -3.40 9.11
N LEU A 67 -0.39 -2.50 8.45
CA LEU A 67 0.78 -1.81 8.99
C LEU A 67 0.71 -0.36 8.54
N ASP A 68 0.02 0.48 9.31
CA ASP A 68 -0.09 1.90 9.03
C ASP A 68 1.32 2.50 8.92
N LEU A 69 1.60 3.12 7.76
CA LEU A 69 2.88 3.77 7.48
C LEU A 69 3.32 4.71 8.61
N LYS A 70 2.38 5.40 9.25
CA LYS A 70 2.65 6.41 10.26
C LYS A 70 2.83 5.83 11.66
N ARG A 71 2.20 4.69 11.96
CA ARG A 71 2.12 4.15 13.33
C ARG A 71 3.13 3.04 13.56
N ASP A 72 3.07 2.00 12.75
CA ASP A 72 3.68 0.70 13.07
C ASP A 72 4.34 0.02 11.87
N PHE A 73 4.43 0.67 10.70
CA PHE A 73 5.15 0.08 9.57
C PHE A 73 6.63 -0.22 9.84
N ASN A 74 7.27 0.50 10.77
CA ASN A 74 8.62 0.19 11.25
C ASN A 74 8.73 -1.17 11.93
N ASP A 75 7.61 -1.79 12.32
CA ASP A 75 7.60 -3.15 12.87
C ASP A 75 8.16 -4.14 11.84
N LEU A 76 7.92 -3.91 10.55
CA LEU A 76 8.43 -4.74 9.46
C LEU A 76 9.97 -4.82 9.42
N TYR A 77 10.65 -3.75 9.85
CA TYR A 77 12.11 -3.72 9.98
C TYR A 77 12.58 -4.58 11.16
N LEU A 78 11.89 -4.48 12.28
CA LEU A 78 12.26 -5.04 13.58
C LEU A 78 12.07 -6.57 13.66
N ILE A 79 11.33 -7.15 12.73
CA ILE A 79 11.14 -8.59 12.68
C ILE A 79 12.37 -9.25 12.05
N GLU A 80 13.23 -9.82 12.88
CA GLU A 80 14.41 -10.59 12.45
C GLU A 80 14.08 -12.03 12.06
N THR A 81 12.96 -12.58 12.55
CA THR A 81 12.56 -13.97 12.33
C THR A 81 11.92 -14.22 10.96
N LEU A 82 11.62 -13.16 10.21
CA LEU A 82 10.92 -13.24 8.95
C LEU A 82 11.90 -13.31 7.80
N ASP A 83 11.69 -14.28 6.91
CA ASP A 83 12.45 -14.40 5.68
C ASP A 83 12.27 -13.13 4.83
N ARG A 84 13.38 -12.59 4.33
CA ARG A 84 13.40 -11.36 3.53
C ARG A 84 12.98 -11.59 2.07
N ASP A 85 12.94 -12.84 1.60
CA ASP A 85 12.49 -13.20 0.25
C ASP A 85 10.98 -13.50 0.15
N ILE A 86 10.22 -13.34 1.25
CA ILE A 86 8.77 -13.52 1.17
C ILE A 86 8.16 -12.53 0.16
N PRO A 87 7.22 -12.96 -0.69
CA PRO A 87 6.55 -12.06 -1.62
C PRO A 87 5.61 -11.12 -0.86
N ILE A 88 5.94 -9.83 -0.82
CA ILE A 88 5.10 -8.78 -0.22
C ILE A 88 4.52 -7.84 -1.27
N VAL A 89 3.23 -7.54 -1.14
CA VAL A 89 2.52 -6.58 -2.01
C VAL A 89 2.05 -5.42 -1.17
N ILE A 90 2.62 -4.24 -1.36
CA ILE A 90 2.36 -3.06 -0.53
C ILE A 90 1.42 -2.12 -1.28
N TYR A 91 0.32 -1.72 -0.64
CA TYR A 91 -0.70 -0.88 -1.27
C TYR A 91 -1.26 0.20 -0.34
N CYS A 92 -1.84 1.22 -0.96
CA CYS A 92 -2.61 2.29 -0.30
C CYS A 92 -3.95 2.46 -1.06
N ASN A 93 -4.63 3.61 -0.92
CA ASN A 93 -5.91 3.89 -1.57
C ASN A 93 -5.87 3.80 -3.10
N SER A 94 -4.91 4.48 -3.72
CA SER A 94 -4.87 4.67 -5.17
C SER A 94 -3.49 5.10 -5.64
N ALA A 95 -3.33 5.23 -6.96
CA ALA A 95 -2.14 5.76 -7.61
C ALA A 95 -1.66 7.15 -7.12
N GLN A 96 -2.55 7.93 -6.52
CA GLN A 96 -2.23 9.26 -5.98
C GLN A 96 -1.74 9.20 -4.52
N CYS A 97 -1.85 8.03 -3.87
CA CYS A 97 -1.39 7.87 -2.50
C CYS A 97 0.11 7.59 -2.46
N TYR A 98 0.87 8.51 -1.88
CA TYR A 98 2.32 8.36 -1.72
C TYR A 98 2.73 7.27 -0.71
N ARG A 99 1.83 6.85 0.20
CA ARG A 99 2.17 5.99 1.34
C ARG A 99 2.74 4.64 0.91
N SER A 100 2.15 3.99 -0.09
CA SER A 100 2.64 2.71 -0.61
C SER A 100 4.00 2.83 -1.27
N ALA A 101 4.29 3.93 -1.96
CA ALA A 101 5.63 4.17 -2.52
C ALA A 101 6.70 4.31 -1.43
N VAL A 102 6.42 5.08 -0.37
CA VAL A 102 7.33 5.25 0.77
C VAL A 102 7.54 3.92 1.51
N ALA A 103 6.45 3.20 1.79
CA ALA A 103 6.51 1.89 2.44
C ALA A 103 7.33 0.88 1.61
N THR A 104 7.14 0.85 0.29
CA THR A 104 7.91 0.01 -0.62
C THR A 104 9.39 0.37 -0.58
N PHE A 105 9.72 1.66 -0.67
CA PHE A 105 11.10 2.11 -0.57
C PHE A 105 11.76 1.68 0.75
N LEU A 106 11.05 1.82 1.87
CA LEU A 106 11.55 1.38 3.17
C LEU A 106 11.77 -0.13 3.22
N ALA A 107 10.81 -0.94 2.77
CA ALA A 107 10.93 -2.39 2.76
C ALA A 107 12.15 -2.86 1.94
N VAL A 108 12.36 -2.30 0.75
CA VAL A 108 13.56 -2.59 -0.07
C VAL A 108 14.84 -2.23 0.69
N ASN A 109 14.91 -1.03 1.30
CA ASN A 109 16.11 -0.61 2.04
C ASN A 109 16.32 -1.37 3.35
N TRP A 110 15.29 -2.04 3.86
CA TRP A 110 15.38 -2.97 4.99
C TRP A 110 15.76 -4.40 4.57
N GLY A 111 16.04 -4.60 3.29
CA GLY A 111 16.57 -5.84 2.75
C GLY A 111 15.53 -6.86 2.32
N TYR A 112 14.24 -6.49 2.21
CA TYR A 112 13.28 -7.36 1.55
C TYR A 112 13.59 -7.44 0.06
N GLU A 113 13.63 -8.66 -0.48
CA GLU A 113 14.12 -8.94 -1.84
C GLU A 113 12.97 -9.11 -2.85
N ASN A 114 11.79 -9.52 -2.37
CA ASN A 114 10.62 -9.82 -3.19
C ASN A 114 9.47 -8.83 -2.93
N VAL A 115 9.73 -7.56 -3.23
CA VAL A 115 8.83 -6.44 -2.95
C VAL A 115 8.06 -6.03 -4.19
N HIS A 116 6.73 -6.03 -4.08
CA HIS A 116 5.82 -5.57 -5.12
C HIS A 116 5.10 -4.29 -4.69
N TYR A 117 5.26 -3.24 -5.49
CA TYR A 117 4.58 -1.96 -5.33
C TYR A 117 3.26 -1.98 -6.10
N PHE A 118 2.13 -2.16 -5.38
CA PHE A 118 0.81 -2.10 -5.98
C PHE A 118 0.27 -0.67 -5.92
N ARG A 119 0.65 0.11 -6.94
CA ARG A 119 0.36 1.54 -7.07
C ARG A 119 -1.14 1.83 -7.18
N ASP A 120 -1.86 1.03 -7.97
CA ASP A 120 -3.27 1.30 -8.28
C ASP A 120 -4.19 1.22 -7.05
N GLY A 121 -3.75 0.48 -6.03
CA GLY A 121 -4.31 0.54 -4.69
C GLY A 121 -5.69 -0.08 -4.50
N TYR A 122 -6.20 0.09 -3.29
CA TYR A 122 -7.44 -0.51 -2.81
C TYR A 122 -8.66 -0.12 -3.65
N PHE A 123 -8.78 1.13 -4.09
CA PHE A 123 -9.95 1.55 -4.86
C PHE A 123 -10.01 0.89 -6.23
N THR A 124 -8.87 0.64 -6.87
CA THR A 124 -8.82 -0.12 -8.12
C THR A 124 -9.17 -1.58 -7.88
N TRP A 125 -8.62 -2.19 -6.81
CA TRP A 125 -8.96 -3.55 -6.40
C TRP A 125 -10.47 -3.73 -6.17
N LEU A 126 -11.07 -2.79 -5.43
CA LEU A 126 -12.51 -2.77 -5.15
C LEU A 126 -13.34 -2.57 -6.42
N ALA A 127 -12.95 -1.67 -7.30
CA ALA A 127 -13.67 -1.40 -8.56
C ALA A 127 -13.67 -2.59 -9.53
N LEU A 128 -12.73 -3.52 -9.36
CA LEU A 128 -12.64 -4.76 -10.13
C LEU A 128 -13.36 -5.93 -9.45
N ASP A 129 -14.13 -5.67 -8.38
CA ASP A 129 -14.85 -6.68 -7.59
C ASP A 129 -13.95 -7.81 -7.07
N LEU A 130 -12.68 -7.49 -6.79
CA LEU A 130 -11.70 -8.46 -6.27
C LEU A 130 -11.89 -8.73 -4.77
N PRO A 131 -11.33 -9.82 -4.22
CA PRO A 131 -11.59 -10.22 -2.83
C PRO A 131 -11.25 -9.15 -1.79
N VAL A 132 -12.26 -8.67 -1.07
CA VAL A 132 -12.14 -7.72 0.05
C VAL A 132 -12.72 -8.28 1.34
N THR A 133 -12.38 -7.62 2.45
CA THR A 133 -13.12 -7.65 3.71
C THR A 133 -13.70 -6.25 3.92
N LEU A 134 -15.00 -6.11 4.22
CA LEU A 134 -15.68 -4.80 4.34
C LEU A 134 -15.91 -4.35 5.79
N ASP A 135 -15.80 -5.26 6.75
CA ASP A 135 -15.79 -4.92 8.17
C ASP A 135 -14.92 -5.95 8.93
N LEU A 136 -14.38 -5.56 10.08
CA LEU A 136 -13.53 -6.43 10.90
C LEU A 136 -14.27 -7.69 11.41
N SER A 137 -15.60 -7.68 11.43
CA SER A 137 -16.39 -8.86 11.79
C SER A 137 -16.33 -9.93 10.72
N GLN A 138 -15.93 -9.60 9.49
CA GLN A 138 -15.77 -10.60 8.43
C GLN A 138 -14.35 -11.17 8.37
N ASP A 139 -13.39 -10.62 9.11
CA ASP A 139 -12.00 -11.09 9.09
C ASP A 139 -11.87 -12.56 9.48
N HIS A 140 -12.58 -12.99 10.53
CA HIS A 140 -12.52 -14.39 10.98
C HIS A 140 -13.15 -15.37 9.97
N VAL A 141 -14.20 -14.95 9.24
CA VAL A 141 -14.85 -15.76 8.20
C VAL A 141 -13.99 -15.79 6.93
N ALA A 142 -13.46 -14.65 6.52
CA ALA A 142 -12.56 -14.54 5.39
C ALA A 142 -11.27 -15.35 5.58
N MET A 143 -10.75 -15.38 6.82
CA MET A 143 -9.64 -16.24 7.22
C MET A 143 -10.00 -17.73 7.11
N ALA A 144 -11.21 -18.15 7.48
CA ALA A 144 -11.60 -19.56 7.36
C ALA A 144 -11.75 -20.03 5.91
N GLN A 145 -11.96 -19.12 4.96
CA GLN A 145 -12.32 -19.45 3.57
C GLN A 145 -11.17 -19.24 2.56
N ALA A 146 -10.18 -18.41 2.86
CA ALA A 146 -9.02 -18.23 2.00
C ALA A 146 -8.02 -19.39 2.17
N PRO A 147 -7.38 -19.87 1.08
CA PRO A 147 -6.21 -20.73 1.21
C PRO A 147 -5.18 -20.02 2.09
N GLN A 148 -4.93 -20.57 3.28
CA GLN A 148 -4.01 -19.99 4.24
C GLN A 148 -2.59 -20.19 3.70
N SER A 149 -2.00 -19.15 3.09
CA SER A 149 -0.62 -19.23 2.65
C SER A 149 0.32 -19.24 3.84
N HIS A 150 1.39 -20.03 3.76
CA HIS A 150 2.39 -20.07 4.83
C HIS A 150 3.07 -18.71 5.00
N TRP A 151 3.34 -17.96 3.93
CA TRP A 151 3.91 -16.61 4.01
C TRP A 151 3.06 -15.62 4.82
N ARG A 152 1.73 -15.62 4.63
CA ARG A 152 0.81 -14.77 5.40
C ARG A 152 0.81 -15.17 6.88
N GLN A 153 0.86 -16.46 7.16
CA GLN A 153 0.92 -16.98 8.52
C GLN A 153 2.23 -16.58 9.19
N SER A 154 3.37 -16.74 8.51
CA SER A 154 4.68 -16.35 9.03
C SER A 154 4.74 -14.86 9.37
N MET A 155 4.25 -13.97 8.48
CA MET A 155 4.18 -12.53 8.75
C MET A 155 3.34 -12.23 10.00
N LYS A 156 2.13 -12.80 10.10
CA LYS A 156 1.23 -12.57 11.24
C LYS A 156 1.82 -13.07 12.56
N GLN A 157 2.43 -14.25 12.55
CA GLN A 157 3.07 -14.83 13.74
C GLN A 157 4.25 -13.98 14.20
N ALA A 158 5.08 -13.51 13.25
CA ALA A 158 6.24 -12.71 13.58
C ALA A 158 5.85 -11.33 14.15
N LEU A 159 4.82 -10.68 13.59
CA LEU A 159 4.24 -9.45 14.16
C LEU A 159 3.67 -9.68 15.57
N ALA A 160 2.90 -10.75 15.76
CA ALA A 160 2.33 -11.08 17.06
C ALA A 160 3.43 -11.31 18.11
N GLN A 161 4.51 -12.00 17.75
CA GLN A 161 5.66 -12.19 18.62
C GLN A 161 6.31 -10.87 19.00
N LEU A 162 6.59 -9.99 18.02
CA LEU A 162 7.18 -8.68 18.26
C LEU A 162 6.32 -7.83 19.22
N HIS A 163 5.00 -7.85 19.05
CA HIS A 163 4.07 -7.11 19.92
C HIS A 163 4.04 -7.67 21.34
N MET A 164 4.08 -9.00 21.51
CA MET A 164 4.20 -9.62 22.84
C MET A 164 5.51 -9.21 23.53
N GLU A 165 6.63 -9.23 22.81
CA GLU A 165 7.94 -8.87 23.38
C GLU A 165 8.00 -7.41 23.83
N ARG A 166 7.29 -6.49 23.17
CA ARG A 166 7.18 -5.09 23.61
C ARG A 166 6.38 -4.91 24.90
N GLN A 167 5.34 -5.73 25.11
CA GLN A 167 4.50 -5.64 26.31
C GLN A 167 5.21 -6.15 27.57
N LEU A 168 6.27 -6.95 27.41
CA LEU A 168 7.06 -7.52 28.50
C LEU A 168 8.23 -6.62 28.94
N ARG A 169 8.47 -5.50 28.26
CA ARG A 169 9.51 -4.51 28.57
C ARG A 169 8.90 -3.28 29.24
#